data_AF-A0A1H9YI45-F1
#
_entry.id   AF-A0A1H9YI45-F1
#
_cell.length_a   1.000
_cell.length_b   1.000
_cell.length_c   1.000
_cell.angle_alpha   90.00
_cell.angle_beta   90.00
_cell.angle_gamma   90.00
#
_symmetry.space_group_name_H-M   'P 1'
#
loop_
_entity.id
_entity.type
_entity.pdbx_description
1 polymer ?
#
loop_
_entity_poly.entity_id
_entity_poly.type
_entity_poly.pdbx_seq_one_letter_code
_entity_poly.pdbx_strand_id
1 'polypeptide(L)'
;MTIPLIFAIIWVVYELHFVPIFSIPVALIICYGYLSANKHTSTLAGLLLLPLMFTYAEIIDKLIEPYDGRMEMLEMVLQPSSLLNLVIDLLPFMLLHGAIGYLASKRTKAHILGAIVLTIVFLAIISAVH
;
A
#
# COMPACT_ATOMS: atom_id res chain seq x y z
N MET A 1 -13.41 2.82 0.58
CA MET A 1 -12.37 2.87 1.63
C MET A 1 -12.15 1.55 2.37
N THR A 2 -12.86 0.46 2.02
CA THR A 2 -12.77 -0.83 2.73
C THR A 2 -11.55 -1.68 2.37
N ILE A 3 -10.99 -1.52 1.18
CA ILE A 3 -9.90 -2.38 0.67
C ILE A 3 -8.62 -2.29 1.53
N PRO A 4 -8.08 -1.10 1.86
CA PRO A 4 -6.86 -1.02 2.69
C PRO A 4 -7.06 -1.62 4.09
N LEU A 5 -8.25 -1.44 4.68
CA LEU A 5 -8.59 -1.99 6.00
C LEU A 5 -8.63 -3.53 5.98
N ILE A 6 -9.20 -4.13 4.94
CA ILE A 6 -9.21 -5.59 4.80
C ILE A 6 -7.78 -6.12 4.73
N PHE A 7 -6.89 -5.47 3.96
CA PHE A 7 -5.49 -5.88 3.90
C PHE A 7 -4.77 -5.74 5.23
N ALA A 8 -5.03 -4.65 5.95
CA ALA A 8 -4.48 -4.46 7.28
C ALA A 8 -4.92 -5.55 8.28
N ILE A 9 -6.20 -5.98 8.23
CA ILE A 9 -6.67 -7.09 9.05
C ILE A 9 -5.97 -8.40 8.66
N ILE A 10 -5.90 -8.71 7.35
CA ILE A 10 -5.23 -9.94 6.89
C ILE A 10 -3.75 -9.91 7.30
N TRP A 11 -3.07 -8.77 7.21
CA TRP A 11 -1.70 -8.61 7.68
C TRP A 11 -1.59 -9.01 9.15
N VAL A 12 -2.35 -8.34 10.03
CA VAL A 12 -2.18 -8.48 11.49
C VAL A 12 -2.59 -9.88 11.95
N VAL A 13 -3.61 -10.48 11.32
CA VAL A 13 -4.10 -11.81 11.71
C VAL A 13 -3.24 -12.95 11.19
N TYR A 14 -2.65 -12.82 10.00
CA TYR A 14 -1.90 -13.92 9.36
C TYR A 14 -0.38 -13.74 9.39
N GLU A 15 0.13 -12.67 10.00
CA GLU A 15 1.56 -12.30 10.02
C GLU A 15 2.24 -12.52 8.66
N LEU A 16 1.57 -12.07 7.60
CA LEU A 16 2.01 -12.38 6.24
C LEU A 16 3.45 -11.88 6.00
N HIS A 17 4.24 -12.73 5.37
CA HIS A 17 5.59 -12.37 4.92
C HIS A 17 5.55 -11.22 3.90
N PHE A 18 6.63 -10.41 3.85
CA PHE A 18 6.74 -9.18 3.08
C PHE A 18 6.26 -9.24 1.61
N VAL A 19 6.42 -10.36 0.89
CA VAL A 19 6.13 -10.43 -0.56
C VAL A 19 4.62 -10.34 -0.91
N PRO A 20 3.71 -11.13 -0.32
CA PRO A 20 2.26 -11.01 -0.58
C PRO A 20 1.68 -9.63 -0.25
N ILE A 21 2.23 -8.94 0.75
CA ILE A 21 1.81 -7.61 1.18
C ILE A 21 1.95 -6.58 0.06
N PHE A 22 3.05 -6.60 -0.68
CA PHE A 22 3.29 -5.61 -1.73
C PHE A 22 2.72 -6.05 -3.08
N SER A 23 2.66 -7.36 -3.34
CA SER A 23 2.20 -7.87 -4.64
C SER A 23 0.68 -7.79 -4.84
N ILE A 24 -0.13 -8.05 -3.81
CA ILE A 24 -1.60 -8.04 -3.94
C ILE A 24 -2.16 -6.61 -4.16
N PRO A 25 -1.75 -5.59 -3.39
CA PRO A 25 -2.20 -4.21 -3.61
C PRO A 25 -1.84 -3.71 -5.02
N VAL A 26 -0.65 -4.07 -5.52
CA VAL A 26 -0.22 -3.75 -6.89
C VAL A 26 -1.12 -4.39 -7.94
N ALA A 27 -1.46 -5.68 -7.78
CA ALA A 27 -2.37 -6.36 -8.71
C ALA A 27 -3.74 -5.69 -8.75
N LEU A 28 -4.27 -5.27 -7.60
CA LEU A 28 -5.53 -4.53 -7.52
C LEU A 28 -5.45 -3.15 -8.17
N ILE A 29 -4.35 -2.43 -8.01
CA ILE A 29 -4.11 -1.14 -8.69
C ILE A 29 -4.10 -1.32 -10.20
N ILE A 30 -3.44 -2.37 -10.70
CA ILE A 30 -3.39 -2.67 -12.14
C ILE A 30 -4.79 -3.00 -12.67
N CYS A 31 -5.52 -3.90 -12.00
CA CYS A 31 -6.89 -4.26 -12.38
C CYS A 31 -7.82 -3.04 -12.35
N TYR A 32 -7.76 -2.25 -11.28
CA TYR A 32 -8.58 -1.06 -11.12
C TYR A 32 -8.25 0.00 -12.19
N GLY A 33 -6.97 0.25 -12.44
CA GLY A 33 -6.53 1.18 -13.48
C GLY A 33 -7.02 0.75 -14.85
N TYR A 34 -6.82 -0.51 -15.19
CA TYR A 34 -7.25 -1.08 -16.47
C TYR A 34 -8.78 -0.99 -16.67
N LEU A 35 -9.57 -1.31 -15.65
CA LEU A 35 -11.04 -1.30 -15.75
C LEU A 35 -11.62 0.11 -15.74
N SER A 36 -11.15 0.98 -14.85
CA SER A 36 -11.71 2.34 -14.67
C SER A 36 -11.32 3.31 -15.80
N ALA A 37 -10.15 3.12 -16.42
CA ALA A 37 -9.54 4.05 -17.38
C ALA A 37 -9.36 5.50 -16.87
N ASN A 38 -9.61 5.74 -15.58
CA ASN A 38 -9.46 7.05 -14.96
C ASN A 38 -8.03 7.19 -14.42
N LYS A 39 -7.21 7.94 -15.15
CA LYS A 39 -5.80 8.14 -14.84
C LYS A 39 -5.60 8.76 -13.47
N HIS A 40 -6.39 9.76 -13.11
CA HIS A 40 -6.24 10.47 -11.83
C HIS A 40 -6.61 9.56 -10.66
N THR A 41 -7.78 8.93 -10.72
CA THR A 41 -8.24 8.06 -9.63
C THR A 41 -7.37 6.82 -9.49
N SER A 42 -6.91 6.22 -10.59
CA SER A 42 -6.01 5.07 -10.53
C SER A 42 -4.62 5.43 -10.00
N THR A 43 -4.09 6.61 -10.35
CA THR A 43 -2.81 7.11 -9.80
C THR A 43 -2.94 7.41 -8.31
N LEU A 44 -4.02 8.08 -7.90
CA LEU A 44 -4.31 8.36 -6.48
C LEU A 44 -4.55 7.08 -5.69
N ALA A 45 -5.23 6.09 -6.27
CA ALA A 45 -5.37 4.77 -5.67
C ALA A 45 -3.98 4.15 -5.45
N GLY A 46 -3.10 4.19 -6.45
CA GLY A 46 -1.72 3.71 -6.30
C GLY A 46 -0.94 4.42 -5.18
N LEU A 47 -1.03 5.75 -5.14
CA LEU A 47 -0.33 6.57 -4.13
C LEU A 47 -0.82 6.32 -2.70
N LEU A 48 -2.13 6.21 -2.50
CA LEU A 48 -2.73 6.22 -1.17
C LEU A 48 -2.94 4.83 -0.57
N LEU A 49 -2.96 3.77 -1.39
CA LEU A 49 -3.28 2.42 -0.93
C LEU A 49 -2.28 1.92 0.11
N LEU A 50 -0.99 2.12 -0.12
CA LEU A 50 0.09 1.72 0.77
C LEU A 50 0.06 2.43 2.13
N PRO A 51 0.14 3.78 2.20
CA PRO A 51 0.14 4.47 3.49
C PRO A 51 -1.14 4.20 4.27
N LEU A 52 -2.30 4.13 3.61
CA LEU A 52 -3.55 3.75 4.29
C LEU A 52 -3.49 2.33 4.87
N MET A 53 -2.95 1.37 4.12
CA MET A 53 -2.81 -0.01 4.59
C MET A 53 -1.90 -0.09 5.83
N PHE A 54 -0.74 0.59 5.80
CA PHE A 54 0.19 0.62 6.94
C PHE A 54 -0.42 1.34 8.16
N THR A 55 -1.06 2.50 7.97
CA THR A 55 -1.77 3.18 9.07
C THR A 55 -2.85 2.28 9.68
N TYR A 56 -3.66 1.60 8.87
CA TYR A 56 -4.66 0.69 9.40
C TYR A 56 -4.03 -0.50 10.12
N ALA A 57 -2.91 -1.04 9.63
CA ALA A 57 -2.24 -2.17 10.24
C ALA A 57 -1.69 -1.79 11.62
N GLU A 58 -1.01 -0.64 11.75
CA GLU A 58 -0.53 -0.14 13.04
C GLU A 58 -1.67 0.10 14.04
N ILE A 59 -2.78 0.69 13.59
CA ILE A 59 -3.95 0.92 14.45
C ILE A 59 -4.52 -0.42 14.95
N ILE A 60 -4.69 -1.41 14.05
CA ILE A 60 -5.24 -2.72 14.42
C ILE A 60 -4.30 -3.44 15.39
N ASP A 61 -3.00 -3.41 15.13
CA ASP A 61 -1.99 -4.04 15.97
C ASP A 61 -2.03 -3.47 17.40
N LYS A 62 -2.08 -2.13 17.53
CA LYS A 62 -2.21 -1.46 18.83
C LYS A 62 -3.55 -1.67 19.53
N LEU A 63 -4.62 -1.94 18.79
CA LEU A 63 -5.92 -2.28 19.38
C LEU A 63 -5.98 -3.73 19.89
N ILE A 64 -5.16 -4.64 19.34
CA ILE A 64 -5.13 -6.06 19.74
C ILE A 64 -4.16 -6.29 20.91
N GLU A 65 -3.18 -5.41 21.13
CA GLU A 65 -2.22 -5.53 22.24
C GLU A 65 -2.92 -5.58 23.62
N PRO A 66 -2.61 -6.60 24.47
CA PRO A 66 -3.35 -6.87 25.72
C PRO A 66 -3.03 -5.94 26.90
N TYR A 67 -2.26 -4.85 26.72
CA TYR A 67 -1.77 -4.00 27.81
C TYR A 67 -2.70 -2.85 28.19
N ASP A 68 -2.56 -2.31 29.41
CA ASP A 68 -3.34 -1.15 29.90
C ASP A 68 -2.99 0.20 29.22
N GLY A 69 -1.93 0.26 28.40
CA GLY A 69 -1.44 1.46 27.70
C GLY A 69 -1.98 1.68 26.27
N ARG A 70 -3.00 0.93 25.84
CA ARG A 70 -3.50 0.91 24.43
C ARG A 70 -3.81 2.30 23.88
N MET A 71 -4.47 3.12 24.69
CA MET A 71 -4.94 4.44 24.26
C MET A 71 -3.79 5.43 24.08
N GLU A 72 -2.76 5.35 24.94
CA GLU A 72 -1.56 6.19 24.82
C GLU A 72 -0.73 5.80 23.59
N MET A 73 -0.62 4.50 23.31
CA MET A 73 0.02 4.01 22.07
C MET A 73 -0.77 4.38 20.81
N LEU A 74 -2.11 4.29 20.85
CA LEU A 74 -2.96 4.70 19.74
C LEU A 74 -2.85 6.21 19.48
N GLU A 75 -2.83 7.02 20.53
CA GLU A 75 -2.59 8.47 20.42
C GLU A 75 -1.25 8.75 19.74
N MET A 76 -0.18 8.03 20.12
CA MET A 76 1.14 8.18 19.50
C MET A 76 1.14 7.81 18.00
N VAL A 77 0.42 6.76 17.59
CA VAL A 77 0.28 6.37 16.17
C VAL A 77 -0.49 7.44 15.39
N LEU A 78 -1.52 8.02 15.99
CA LEU A 78 -2.36 9.05 15.37
C LEU A 78 -1.75 10.46 15.40
N GLN A 79 -0.60 10.65 16.05
CA GLN A 79 0.08 11.94 16.05
C GLN A 79 0.43 12.38 14.62
N PRO A 80 0.23 13.66 14.27
CA PRO A 80 0.56 14.18 12.95
C PRO A 80 2.01 13.94 12.53
N SER A 81 2.95 14.00 13.49
CA SER A 81 4.37 13.70 13.27
C SER A 81 4.60 12.25 12.85
N SER A 82 3.94 11.29 13.51
CA SER A 82 4.03 9.87 13.21
C SER A 82 3.48 9.57 11.81
N LEU A 83 2.30 10.12 11.49
CA LEU A 83 1.68 9.98 10.17
C LEU A 83 2.54 10.63 9.06
N LEU A 84 3.15 11.77 9.34
CA LEU A 84 4.04 12.45 8.39
C LEU A 84 5.29 11.61 8.13
N ASN A 85 5.93 11.09 9.18
CA ASN A 85 7.10 10.23 9.07
C ASN A 85 6.78 8.96 8.26
N LEU A 86 5.63 8.33 8.53
CA LEU A 86 5.15 7.17 7.76
C LEU A 86 5.01 7.50 6.27
N VAL A 87 4.45 8.67 5.92
CA VAL A 87 4.33 9.11 4.52
C VAL A 87 5.70 9.35 3.89
N ILE A 88 6.65 9.93 4.63
CA ILE A 88 8.02 10.19 4.14
C ILE A 88 8.74 8.87 3.87
N ASP A 89 8.66 7.92 4.80
CA ASP A 89 9.32 6.61 4.70
C ASP A 89 8.73 5.77 3.55
N LEU A 90 7.41 5.88 3.32
CA LEU A 90 6.72 5.17 2.24
C LEU A 90 6.76 5.91 0.90
N LEU A 91 7.23 7.15 0.85
CA LEU A 91 7.16 8.00 -0.34
C LEU A 91 7.72 7.35 -1.62
N PRO A 92 8.89 6.68 -1.61
CA PRO A 92 9.42 6.02 -2.79
C PRO A 92 8.46 4.94 -3.33
N PHE A 93 7.84 4.19 -2.42
CA PHE A 93 6.90 3.12 -2.75
C PHE A 93 5.55 3.66 -3.24
N MET A 94 5.07 4.74 -2.62
CA MET A 94 3.86 5.45 -3.03
C MET A 94 3.98 5.95 -4.48
N LEU A 95 5.10 6.60 -4.81
CA LEU A 95 5.36 7.11 -6.16
C LEU A 95 5.38 5.98 -7.20
N LEU A 96 6.02 4.85 -6.87
CA LEU A 96 6.11 3.70 -7.75
C LEU A 96 4.74 3.06 -7.99
N HIS A 97 3.93 2.91 -6.95
CA HIS A 97 2.55 2.39 -7.09
C HIS A 97 1.64 3.37 -7.85
N GLY A 98 1.81 4.67 -7.63
CA GLY A 98 1.15 5.71 -8.41
C GLY A 98 1.48 5.60 -9.91
N ALA A 99 2.75 5.41 -10.25
CA ALA A 99 3.20 5.20 -11.62
C ALA A 99 2.62 3.92 -12.24
N ILE A 100 2.59 2.81 -11.50
CA ILE A 100 1.95 1.56 -11.94
C ILE A 100 0.47 1.78 -12.25
N GLY A 101 -0.28 2.45 -11.36
CA GLY A 101 -1.69 2.78 -11.57
C GLY A 101 -1.89 3.67 -12.79
N TYR A 102 -1.09 4.73 -12.93
CA TYR A 102 -1.12 5.60 -14.10
C TYR A 102 -0.93 4.81 -15.40
N LEU A 103 0.10 3.96 -15.48
CA LEU A 103 0.38 3.16 -16.67
C LEU A 103 -0.74 2.15 -16.96
N ALA A 104 -1.25 1.46 -15.94
CA ALA A 104 -2.36 0.53 -16.09
C ALA A 104 -3.62 1.22 -16.66
N SER A 105 -3.89 2.46 -16.24
CA SER A 105 -5.05 3.25 -16.71
C SER A 105 -5.00 3.65 -18.19
N LYS A 106 -3.84 3.58 -18.84
CA LYS A 106 -3.67 3.93 -20.26
C LYS A 106 -4.18 2.82 -21.19
N ARG A 107 -4.35 1.59 -20.70
CA ARG A 107 -4.92 0.42 -21.41
C ARG A 107 -4.25 0.06 -22.75
N THR A 108 -3.04 0.53 -23.00
CA THR A 108 -2.26 0.06 -24.17
C THR A 108 -1.34 -1.07 -23.74
N LYS A 109 -1.08 -2.01 -24.66
CA LYS A 109 -0.20 -3.16 -24.40
C LYS A 109 1.16 -2.74 -23.86
N ALA A 110 1.75 -1.67 -24.42
CA ALA A 110 3.03 -1.13 -23.98
C ALA A 110 2.99 -0.60 -22.54
N HIS A 111 1.93 0.12 -22.15
CA HIS A 111 1.84 0.68 -20.80
C HIS A 111 1.52 -0.39 -19.75
N ILE A 112 0.72 -1.40 -20.09
CA ILE A 112 0.47 -2.55 -19.21
C ILE A 112 1.75 -3.35 -19.01
N LEU A 113 2.53 -3.58 -20.07
CA LEU A 113 3.83 -4.22 -19.96
C LEU A 113 4.76 -3.40 -19.06
N GLY A 114 4.79 -2.07 -19.23
CA GLY A 114 5.53 -1.17 -18.35
C GLY A 114 5.11 -1.26 -16.88
N ALA A 115 3.80 -1.35 -16.61
CA ALA A 115 3.26 -1.54 -15.26
C ALA A 115 3.74 -2.88 -14.66
N ILE A 116 3.69 -3.98 -15.43
CA ILE A 116 4.15 -5.30 -14.98
C ILE A 116 5.67 -5.31 -14.72
N VAL A 117 6.46 -4.74 -15.63
CA VAL A 117 7.91 -4.65 -15.46
C VAL A 117 8.26 -3.85 -14.20
N LEU A 118 7.61 -2.71 -13.98
CA LEU A 118 7.80 -1.93 -12.76
C LEU A 118 7.44 -2.72 -11.50
N THR A 119 6.34 -3.48 -11.53
CA THR A 119 5.97 -4.39 -10.42
C THR A 119 7.05 -5.42 -10.15
N ILE A 120 7.59 -6.08 -11.19
CA ILE A 120 8.62 -7.11 -11.03
C ILE A 120 9.90 -6.50 -10.45
N VAL A 121 10.35 -5.36 -11.00
CA VAL A 121 11.53 -4.65 -10.49
C VAL A 121 11.33 -4.25 -9.03
N PHE A 122 10.14 -3.73 -8.70
CA PHE A 122 9.80 -3.34 -7.34
C PHE A 122 9.82 -4.53 -6.36
N LEU A 123 9.19 -5.64 -6.71
CA LEU A 123 9.21 -6.84 -5.89
C LEU A 123 10.62 -7.41 -5.72
N ALA A 124 11.46 -7.34 -6.76
CA ALA A 124 12.85 -7.75 -6.70
C ALA A 124 13.67 -6.87 -5.75
N ILE A 125 13.45 -5.54 -5.75
CA ILE A 125 14.10 -4.61 -4.82
C ILE A 125 13.73 -4.95 -3.38
N ILE A 126 12.43 -5.12 -3.09
CA ILE A 126 11.98 -5.47 -1.74
C ILE A 126 12.59 -6.79 -1.29
N SER A 127 12.58 -7.81 -2.16
CA SER A 127 13.08 -9.14 -1.85
C SER A 127 14.61 -9.21 -1.73
N ALA A 128 15.34 -8.19 -2.18
CA ALA A 128 16.78 -8.10 -2.03
C ALA A 128 17.20 -7.34 -0.74
N VAL A 129 16.30 -6.54 -0.19
CA VAL A 129 16.52 -5.74 1.03
C VAL A 129 16.15 -6.50 2.31
N HIS A 130 15.31 -7.54 2.19
CA HIS A 130 14.87 -8.43 3.27
C HIS A 130 15.31 -9.87 3.02
#